data_AF-A0A1I0YRD2-F1
#
_entry.id   AF-A0A1I0YRD2-F1
#
_cell.length_a   1.000
_cell.length_b   1.000
_cell.length_c   1.000
_cell.angle_alpha   90.00
_cell.angle_beta   90.00
_cell.angle_gamma   90.00
#
_symmetry.space_group_name_H-M   'P 1'
#
loop_
_entity.id
_entity.type
_entity.pdbx_description
1 polymer ?
#
loop_
_entity_poly.entity_id
_entity_poly.type
_entity_poly.pdbx_seq_one_letter_code
_entity_poly.pdbx_strand_id
1 'polypeptide(L)'
;MLKKALNCALLLGAAMTAELAGAGELTLYSRDDYHGRSQTVRDTVADLEDLRFNDTTQSIRVRSGRWEACEDADFRGACFLLEAGEYPSLDGQANKITSLREVRGGWDGRRERERDRERERGDLPGRSLGGELTFYTRDDFAGRRLSVSNASADLRERDFNDTVQSVRVRAGYWEVCEDVGFRGRCRILAPGEYASLERMSNRISSVREVR
;
A
#
# COMPACT_ATOMS: atom_id res chain seq x y z
N MET A 1 -45.74 46.68 -37.75
CA MET A 1 -44.57 46.97 -36.88
C MET A 1 -44.28 45.72 -36.06
N LEU A 2 -43.52 44.76 -36.61
CA LEU A 2 -42.09 44.50 -36.36
C LEU A 2 -41.72 44.09 -34.91
N LYS A 3 -41.46 42.78 -34.79
CA LYS A 3 -40.69 41.94 -33.84
C LYS A 3 -39.66 42.64 -32.93
N LYS A 4 -39.55 42.15 -31.68
CA LYS A 4 -38.34 42.03 -30.81
C LYS A 4 -38.75 41.18 -29.58
N ALA A 5 -38.44 39.88 -29.48
CA ALA A 5 -37.18 39.20 -29.11
C ALA A 5 -36.96 39.03 -27.59
N LEU A 6 -36.86 37.74 -27.18
CA LEU A 6 -36.06 37.10 -26.11
C LEU A 6 -36.11 37.65 -24.66
N ASN A 7 -36.36 36.79 -23.66
CA ASN A 7 -35.27 35.98 -23.06
C ASN A 7 -35.75 34.95 -22.01
N CYS A 8 -34.96 33.87 -21.91
CA CYS A 8 -35.04 32.76 -20.96
C CYS A 8 -35.09 33.20 -19.50
N ALA A 9 -35.89 32.48 -18.70
CA ALA A 9 -35.57 32.27 -17.28
C ALA A 9 -35.47 30.76 -17.06
N LEU A 10 -34.28 30.22 -17.33
CA LEU A 10 -33.83 28.94 -16.79
C LEU A 10 -33.79 29.10 -15.27
N LEU A 11 -34.71 28.44 -14.57
CA LEU A 11 -34.55 28.22 -13.13
C LEU A 11 -33.32 27.32 -12.97
N LEU A 12 -32.23 27.94 -12.53
CA LEU A 12 -31.01 27.28 -12.07
C LEU A 12 -31.42 26.24 -11.03
N GLY A 13 -31.40 24.96 -11.44
CA GLY A 13 -31.31 23.87 -10.48
C GLY A 13 -30.05 24.13 -9.67
N ALA A 14 -30.21 24.37 -8.37
CA ALA A 14 -29.10 24.36 -7.44
C ALA A 14 -28.47 22.97 -7.55
N ALA A 15 -27.35 22.88 -8.26
CA ALA A 15 -26.49 21.72 -8.19
C ALA A 15 -26.10 21.61 -6.71
N MET A 16 -26.67 20.63 -6.02
CA MET A 16 -26.12 20.17 -4.76
C MET A 16 -24.70 19.73 -5.10
N THR A 17 -23.73 20.61 -4.86
CA THR A 17 -22.34 20.21 -4.76
C THR A 17 -22.30 19.33 -3.53
N ALA A 18 -22.52 18.02 -3.74
CA ALA A 18 -22.11 17.04 -2.78
C ALA A 18 -20.61 17.28 -2.60
N GLU A 19 -20.26 17.90 -1.48
CA GLU A 19 -18.89 17.89 -1.00
C GLU A 19 -18.54 16.41 -0.92
N LEU A 20 -17.75 15.94 -1.89
CA LEU A 20 -17.11 14.64 -1.83
C LEU A 20 -16.14 14.74 -0.65
N ALA A 21 -16.65 14.48 0.56
CA ALA A 21 -15.82 13.99 1.64
C ALA A 21 -15.05 12.84 1.03
N GLY A 22 -13.73 13.02 0.86
CA GLY A 22 -12.90 12.15 0.04
C GLY A 22 -12.94 10.73 0.56
N ALA A 23 -13.90 9.94 0.09
CA ALA A 23 -13.94 8.51 0.30
C ALA A 23 -12.75 7.94 -0.46
N GLY A 24 -11.99 7.08 0.21
CA GLY A 24 -10.95 6.31 -0.46
C GLY A 24 -11.51 5.62 -1.70
N GLU A 25 -10.65 5.36 -2.67
CA GLU A 25 -10.99 4.60 -3.86
C GLU A 25 -9.85 3.62 -4.14
N LEU A 26 -10.20 2.35 -4.25
CA LEU A 26 -9.27 1.30 -4.70
C LEU A 26 -9.91 0.51 -5.84
N THR A 27 -9.09 -0.09 -6.69
CA THR A 27 -9.53 -0.99 -7.77
C THR A 27 -8.74 -2.28 -7.69
N LEU A 28 -9.48 -3.39 -7.61
CA LEU A 28 -8.97 -4.75 -7.62
C LEU A 28 -8.91 -5.25 -9.06
N TYR A 29 -7.90 -6.05 -9.40
CA TYR A 29 -7.72 -6.66 -10.72
C TYR A 29 -7.45 -8.16 -10.59
N SER A 30 -8.04 -8.95 -11.49
CA SER A 30 -7.97 -10.42 -11.44
C SER A 30 -6.64 -11.02 -11.92
N ARG A 31 -5.75 -10.19 -12.47
CA ARG A 31 -4.43 -10.58 -12.95
C ARG A 31 -3.39 -9.55 -12.52
N ASP A 32 -2.14 -9.94 -12.56
CA ASP A 32 -1.00 -9.02 -12.41
C ASP A 32 -1.06 -7.89 -13.46
N ASP A 33 -0.29 -6.82 -13.19
CA ASP A 33 -0.13 -5.65 -14.05
C ASP A 33 -1.45 -4.97 -14.45
N TYR A 34 -2.45 -5.03 -13.55
CA TYR A 34 -3.75 -4.37 -13.69
C TYR A 34 -4.59 -4.91 -14.85
N HIS A 35 -4.41 -6.19 -15.18
CA HIS A 35 -5.12 -6.85 -16.28
C HIS A 35 -6.35 -7.67 -15.82
N GLY A 36 -7.17 -8.06 -16.80
CA GLY A 36 -8.33 -8.92 -16.59
C GLY A 36 -9.56 -8.17 -16.08
N ARG A 37 -10.43 -8.89 -15.36
CA ARG A 37 -11.62 -8.31 -14.72
C ARG A 37 -11.19 -7.40 -13.57
N SER A 38 -11.88 -6.28 -13.39
CA SER A 38 -11.60 -5.34 -12.32
C SER A 38 -12.84 -4.95 -11.54
N GLN A 39 -12.65 -4.52 -10.29
CA GLN A 39 -13.73 -4.02 -9.45
C GLN A 39 -13.26 -2.82 -8.63
N THR A 40 -13.92 -1.67 -8.81
CA THR A 40 -13.64 -0.45 -8.04
C THR A 40 -14.49 -0.43 -6.79
N VAL A 41 -13.85 -0.17 -5.65
CA VAL A 41 -14.44 -0.13 -4.32
C VAL A 41 -14.20 1.26 -3.72
N ARG A 42 -15.28 1.86 -3.18
CA ARG A 42 -15.26 3.20 -2.55
C ARG A 42 -15.75 3.19 -1.10
N ASP A 43 -16.30 2.06 -0.67
CA ASP A 43 -16.88 1.85 0.64
C ASP A 43 -16.40 0.53 1.24
N THR A 44 -16.79 0.27 2.48
CA THR A 44 -16.49 -0.99 3.17
C THR A 44 -17.19 -2.18 2.50
N VAL A 45 -16.45 -3.25 2.28
CA VAL A 45 -16.91 -4.53 1.72
C VAL A 45 -16.56 -5.63 2.73
N ALA A 46 -17.57 -6.10 3.45
CA ALA A 46 -17.39 -7.15 4.47
C ALA A 46 -17.15 -8.54 3.85
N ASP A 47 -17.64 -8.76 2.62
CA ASP A 47 -17.42 -9.99 1.86
C ASP A 47 -17.37 -9.65 0.35
N LEU A 48 -16.27 -10.02 -0.32
CA LEU A 48 -16.07 -9.81 -1.75
C LEU A 48 -16.91 -10.74 -2.62
N GLU A 49 -17.54 -11.76 -2.04
CA GLU A 49 -18.51 -12.60 -2.75
C GLU A 49 -19.72 -11.79 -3.23
N ASP A 50 -20.10 -10.73 -2.50
CA ASP A 50 -21.16 -9.78 -2.88
C ASP A 50 -20.86 -9.08 -4.21
N LEU A 51 -19.57 -8.91 -4.52
CA LEU A 51 -19.06 -8.33 -5.75
C LEU A 51 -18.61 -9.38 -6.77
N ARG A 52 -18.77 -10.68 -6.45
CA ARG A 52 -18.27 -11.82 -7.25
C ARG A 52 -16.78 -11.71 -7.56
N PHE A 53 -16.00 -11.21 -6.59
CA PHE A 53 -14.58 -10.93 -6.72
C PHE A 53 -13.74 -11.52 -5.57
N ASN A 54 -14.34 -12.37 -4.73
CA ASN A 54 -13.61 -13.04 -3.66
C ASN A 54 -12.47 -13.90 -4.22
N ASP A 55 -11.35 -13.94 -3.50
CA ASP A 55 -10.17 -14.75 -3.82
C ASP A 55 -9.71 -14.63 -5.28
N THR A 56 -9.97 -13.46 -5.89
CA THR A 56 -9.68 -13.22 -7.32
C THR A 56 -8.58 -12.19 -7.49
N THR A 57 -8.33 -11.35 -6.49
CA THR A 57 -7.44 -10.19 -6.64
C THR A 57 -5.98 -10.62 -6.77
N GLN A 58 -5.31 -10.14 -7.81
CA GLN A 58 -3.88 -10.37 -8.05
C GLN A 58 -3.08 -9.06 -8.16
N SER A 59 -3.72 -7.96 -8.56
CA SER A 59 -3.11 -6.62 -8.51
C SER A 59 -4.13 -5.57 -8.06
N ILE A 60 -3.65 -4.45 -7.51
CA ILE A 60 -4.48 -3.40 -6.92
C ILE A 60 -3.97 -2.01 -7.35
N ARG A 61 -4.89 -1.07 -7.58
CA ARG A 61 -4.57 0.36 -7.60
C ARG A 61 -5.36 1.08 -6.53
N VAL A 62 -4.67 1.72 -5.59
CA VAL A 62 -5.29 2.57 -4.58
C VAL A 62 -5.15 4.02 -5.04
N ARG A 63 -6.25 4.61 -5.51
CA ARG A 63 -6.28 6.00 -5.98
C ARG A 63 -6.25 6.97 -4.81
N SER A 64 -6.98 6.67 -3.74
CA SER A 64 -7.07 7.51 -2.55
C SER A 64 -7.47 6.71 -1.32
N GLY A 65 -7.19 7.29 -0.15
CA GLY A 65 -7.49 6.67 1.15
C GLY A 65 -6.43 5.63 1.55
N ARG A 66 -6.66 5.05 2.72
CA ARG A 66 -5.88 3.93 3.24
C ARG A 66 -6.83 2.78 3.50
N TRP A 67 -6.47 1.60 3.05
CA TRP A 67 -7.34 0.45 3.04
C TRP A 67 -6.73 -0.69 3.84
N GLU A 68 -7.57 -1.43 4.54
CA GLU A 68 -7.22 -2.71 5.12
C GLU A 68 -7.87 -3.81 4.28
N ALA A 69 -7.06 -4.77 3.87
CA ALA A 69 -7.47 -5.96 3.14
C ALA A 69 -7.20 -7.18 4.01
N CYS A 70 -8.19 -8.06 4.14
CA CYS A 70 -8.15 -9.21 5.03
C CYS A 70 -8.47 -10.51 4.30
N GLU A 71 -7.87 -11.60 4.77
CA GLU A 71 -8.02 -12.93 4.18
C GLU A 71 -9.38 -13.58 4.46
N ASP A 72 -10.06 -13.19 5.54
CA ASP A 72 -11.40 -13.69 5.85
C ASP A 72 -12.46 -12.58 5.73
N ALA A 73 -13.72 -12.99 5.62
CA ALA A 73 -14.88 -12.10 5.70
C ALA A 73 -14.95 -11.37 7.06
N ASP A 74 -15.61 -10.22 7.06
CA ASP A 74 -15.79 -9.35 8.23
C ASP A 74 -14.48 -8.82 8.85
N PHE A 75 -13.44 -8.61 8.03
CA PHE A 75 -12.14 -8.06 8.44
C PHE A 75 -11.41 -8.97 9.45
N ARG A 76 -11.43 -10.27 9.18
CA ARG A 76 -10.79 -11.30 10.03
C ARG A 76 -9.63 -11.97 9.31
N GLY A 77 -8.91 -12.83 10.03
CA GLY A 77 -7.75 -13.54 9.50
C GLY A 77 -6.51 -12.64 9.42
N ALA A 78 -5.61 -12.95 8.50
CA ALA A 78 -4.46 -12.10 8.24
C ALA A 78 -4.92 -10.84 7.47
N CYS A 79 -4.55 -9.67 7.98
CA CYS A 79 -4.90 -8.38 7.39
C CYS A 79 -3.65 -7.57 7.10
N PHE A 80 -3.67 -6.80 6.02
CA PHE A 80 -2.59 -5.89 5.64
C PHE A 80 -3.13 -4.55 5.18
N LEU A 81 -2.29 -3.52 5.33
CA LEU A 81 -2.64 -2.14 5.01
C LEU A 81 -2.08 -1.75 3.65
N LEU A 82 -2.96 -1.18 2.83
CA LEU A 82 -2.71 -0.66 1.50
C LEU A 82 -2.84 0.86 1.54
N GLU A 83 -1.76 1.55 1.23
CA GLU A 83 -1.76 3.00 1.05
C GLU A 83 -1.97 3.38 -0.43
N ALA A 84 -2.18 4.67 -0.69
CA ALA A 84 -2.30 5.19 -2.05
C ALA A 84 -1.06 4.83 -2.87
N GLY A 85 -1.29 4.23 -4.04
CA GLY A 85 -0.23 3.70 -4.88
C GLY A 85 -0.71 2.60 -5.82
N GLU A 86 0.22 2.04 -6.58
CA GLU A 86 -0.04 0.94 -7.50
C GLU A 86 0.69 -0.33 -7.04
N TYR A 87 -0.05 -1.44 -7.01
CA TYR A 87 0.41 -2.77 -6.58
C TYR A 87 0.27 -3.70 -7.79
N PRO A 88 1.28 -3.76 -8.68
CA PRO A 88 1.18 -4.51 -9.94
C PRO A 88 1.10 -6.03 -9.72
N SER A 89 1.48 -6.51 -8.54
CA SER A 89 1.24 -7.88 -8.11
C SER A 89 1.11 -7.93 -6.59
N LEU A 90 0.35 -8.90 -6.09
CA LEU A 90 0.12 -9.13 -4.66
C LEU A 90 0.92 -10.32 -4.09
N ASP A 91 1.66 -11.06 -4.90
CA ASP A 91 2.44 -12.24 -4.47
C ASP A 91 1.65 -13.12 -3.47
N GLY A 92 2.15 -13.21 -2.23
CA GLY A 92 1.65 -14.07 -1.15
C GLY A 92 0.21 -13.81 -0.77
N GLN A 93 -0.35 -12.70 -1.21
CA GLN A 93 -1.67 -12.19 -0.92
C GLN A 93 -2.59 -12.30 -2.14
N ALA A 94 -2.07 -12.77 -3.27
CA ALA A 94 -2.85 -13.01 -4.47
C ALA A 94 -3.90 -14.11 -4.23
N ASN A 95 -5.13 -13.84 -4.67
CA ASN A 95 -6.27 -14.75 -4.55
C ASN A 95 -6.62 -15.12 -3.10
N LYS A 96 -6.34 -14.23 -2.14
CA LYS A 96 -6.67 -14.46 -0.72
C LYS A 96 -7.55 -13.38 -0.12
N ILE A 97 -7.81 -12.28 -0.81
CA ILE A 97 -8.53 -11.15 -0.22
C ILE A 97 -10.02 -11.43 -0.25
N THR A 98 -10.66 -11.40 0.92
CA THR A 98 -12.11 -11.60 1.10
C THR A 98 -12.84 -10.37 1.64
N SER A 99 -12.18 -9.50 2.41
CA SER A 99 -12.83 -8.27 2.90
C SER A 99 -11.93 -7.04 2.83
N LEU A 100 -12.55 -5.87 2.65
CA LEU A 100 -11.87 -4.58 2.44
C LEU A 100 -12.58 -3.45 3.18
N ARG A 101 -11.83 -2.63 3.92
CA ARG A 101 -12.38 -1.40 4.50
C ARG A 101 -11.42 -0.24 4.42
N GLU A 102 -11.98 0.96 4.24
CA GLU A 102 -11.20 2.18 4.38
C GLU A 102 -10.93 2.43 5.87
N VAL A 103 -9.65 2.61 6.21
CA VAL A 103 -9.21 2.95 7.57
C VAL A 103 -9.18 4.48 7.67
N ARG A 104 -10.28 5.06 8.17
CA ARG A 104 -10.39 6.51 8.39
C ARG A 104 -9.82 6.91 9.75
N GLY A 105 -8.63 7.53 9.72
CA GLY A 105 -8.08 8.32 10.83
C GLY A 105 -7.40 7.53 11.96
N GLY A 106 -6.15 7.92 12.24
CA GLY A 106 -5.54 7.77 13.56
C GLY A 106 -4.81 6.46 13.82
N TRP A 107 -3.67 6.23 13.17
CA TRP A 107 -2.57 5.60 13.91
C TRP A 107 -2.18 6.59 15.01
N ASP A 108 -2.74 6.41 16.21
CA ASP A 108 -2.23 7.11 17.36
C ASP A 108 -0.86 6.51 17.69
N GLY A 109 0.20 7.14 17.17
CA GLY A 109 1.56 6.97 17.65
C GLY A 109 1.74 7.33 19.14
N ARG A 110 0.68 7.34 19.94
CA ARG A 110 0.67 7.53 21.38
C ARG A 110 1.15 6.30 22.15
N ARG A 111 1.14 5.10 21.56
CA ARG A 111 1.76 3.92 22.21
C ARG A 111 3.30 3.91 22.15
N GLU A 112 3.93 4.70 21.28
CA GLU A 112 5.39 4.87 21.29
C GLU A 112 5.82 6.03 22.21
N ARG A 113 5.00 7.07 22.35
CA ARG A 113 5.27 8.25 23.20
C ARG A 113 5.39 7.97 24.71
N GLU A 114 5.02 6.80 25.20
CA GLU A 114 5.26 6.42 26.60
C GLU A 114 6.62 5.73 26.84
N ARG A 115 7.33 5.27 25.80
CA ARG A 115 8.71 4.77 25.93
C ARG A 115 9.78 5.82 25.60
N ASP A 116 9.38 6.98 25.05
CA ASP A 116 10.30 8.04 24.62
C ASP A 116 10.60 9.11 25.68
N ARG A 117 9.84 9.19 26.78
CA ARG A 117 10.02 10.26 27.80
C ARG A 117 11.33 10.16 28.60
N GLU A 118 12.13 9.11 28.42
CA GLU A 118 13.41 8.96 29.12
C GLU A 118 14.64 9.23 28.21
N ARG A 119 14.46 9.60 26.94
CA ARG A 119 15.57 9.90 26.01
C ARG A 119 15.56 11.34 25.47
N GLU A 120 14.90 12.28 26.15
CA GLU A 120 14.99 13.72 25.84
C GLU A 120 16.26 14.38 26.43
N ARG A 121 17.45 13.88 26.07
CA ARG A 121 18.70 14.66 26.08
C ARG A 121 19.68 14.08 25.07
N GLY A 122 19.57 14.50 23.82
CA GLY A 122 20.64 14.27 22.84
C GLY A 122 20.14 14.23 21.42
N ASP A 123 20.44 15.29 20.69
CA ASP A 123 20.56 15.39 19.24
C ASP A 123 19.30 15.23 18.38
N LEU A 124 18.90 16.34 17.77
CA LEU A 124 17.98 16.40 16.64
C LEU A 124 18.71 15.92 15.37
N PRO A 125 18.32 14.81 14.71
CA PRO A 125 18.65 14.61 13.31
C PRO A 125 17.52 15.17 12.44
N GLY A 126 17.92 15.78 11.33
CA GLY A 126 16.99 16.33 10.34
C GLY A 126 15.91 15.31 9.96
N ARG A 127 14.70 15.81 9.77
CA ARG A 127 13.60 15.07 9.17
C ARG A 127 14.06 14.53 7.81
N SER A 128 14.47 13.27 7.77
CA SER A 128 14.50 12.53 6.52
C SER A 128 13.05 12.40 6.05
N LEU A 129 12.64 13.26 5.12
CA LEU A 129 11.51 12.99 4.23
C LEU A 129 11.86 11.89 3.20
N GLY A 130 12.82 11.03 3.51
CA GLY A 130 13.25 9.93 2.68
C GLY A 130 12.40 8.70 2.97
N GLY A 131 12.25 7.84 1.97
CA GLY A 131 11.56 6.57 2.14
C GLY A 131 12.11 5.77 3.32
N GLU A 132 11.25 4.92 3.87
CA GLU A 132 11.60 4.00 4.94
C GLU A 132 11.03 2.63 4.60
N LEU A 133 11.92 1.64 4.54
CA LEU A 133 11.60 0.25 4.26
C LEU A 133 12.22 -0.62 5.35
N THR A 134 11.50 -1.65 5.82
CA THR A 134 12.00 -2.62 6.80
C THR A 134 11.83 -4.03 6.27
N PHE A 135 12.93 -4.75 6.19
CA PHE A 135 12.98 -6.17 5.86
C PHE A 135 12.87 -7.05 7.10
N TYR A 136 12.31 -8.24 6.92
CA TYR A 136 12.19 -9.28 7.94
C TYR A 136 12.63 -10.63 7.37
N THR A 137 13.27 -11.42 8.22
CA THR A 137 13.84 -12.74 7.84
C THR A 137 12.84 -13.88 7.80
N ARG A 138 11.60 -13.63 8.25
CA ARG A 138 10.49 -14.59 8.20
C ARG A 138 9.25 -13.89 7.65
N ASP A 139 8.32 -14.68 7.15
CA ASP A 139 6.97 -14.20 6.83
C ASP A 139 6.28 -13.55 8.04
N ASP A 140 5.19 -12.83 7.80
CA ASP A 140 4.38 -12.16 8.84
C ASP A 140 5.17 -11.22 9.75
N PHE A 141 6.21 -10.59 9.21
CA PHE A 141 7.05 -9.59 9.90
C PHE A 141 7.77 -10.15 11.13
N ALA A 142 8.10 -11.44 11.11
CA ALA A 142 8.78 -12.13 12.20
C ALA A 142 10.31 -12.23 11.99
N GLY A 143 11.00 -12.64 13.05
CA GLY A 143 12.44 -12.88 13.03
C GLY A 143 13.28 -11.60 13.12
N ARG A 144 14.52 -11.68 12.61
CA ARG A 144 15.44 -10.53 12.54
C ARG A 144 14.91 -9.52 11.52
N ARG A 145 15.08 -8.22 11.83
CA ARG A 145 14.66 -7.10 10.97
C ARG A 145 15.82 -6.18 10.60
N LEU A 146 15.74 -5.55 9.43
CA LEU A 146 16.66 -4.52 8.94
C LEU A 146 15.88 -3.34 8.39
N SER A 147 16.05 -2.17 8.99
CA SER A 147 15.46 -0.91 8.49
C SER A 147 16.44 -0.19 7.56
N VAL A 148 15.92 0.24 6.42
CA VAL A 148 16.64 0.83 5.30
C VAL A 148 15.97 2.16 4.95
N SER A 149 16.74 3.24 5.02
CA SER A 149 16.30 4.61 4.68
C SER A 149 17.06 5.20 3.49
N ASN A 150 18.01 4.46 2.93
CA ASN A 150 18.83 4.82 1.78
C ASN A 150 19.06 3.58 0.91
N ALA A 151 19.46 3.77 -0.35
CA ALA A 151 19.79 2.65 -1.22
C ALA A 151 20.92 1.77 -0.64
N SER A 152 20.79 0.45 -0.78
CA SER A 152 21.80 -0.55 -0.47
C SER A 152 22.03 -1.39 -1.73
N ALA A 153 23.15 -1.14 -2.41
CA ALA A 153 23.53 -1.89 -3.61
C ALA A 153 23.94 -3.35 -3.29
N ASP A 154 24.28 -3.64 -2.04
CA ASP A 154 24.67 -4.97 -1.59
C ASP A 154 24.15 -5.22 -0.17
N LEU A 155 23.28 -6.22 0.01
CA LEU A 155 22.75 -6.60 1.32
C LEU A 155 23.70 -7.52 2.11
N ARG A 156 24.78 -8.01 1.52
CA ARG A 156 25.82 -8.78 2.23
C ARG A 156 26.56 -7.90 3.23
N GLU A 157 26.74 -6.61 2.91
CA GLU A 157 27.33 -5.62 3.82
C GLU A 157 26.49 -5.36 5.08
N ARG A 158 25.23 -5.82 5.08
CA ARG A 158 24.28 -5.69 6.18
C ARG A 158 23.91 -7.03 6.81
N ASP A 159 24.62 -8.10 6.45
CA ASP A 159 24.34 -9.49 6.84
C ASP A 159 22.88 -9.92 6.59
N PHE A 160 22.27 -9.43 5.50
CA PHE A 160 20.83 -9.62 5.21
C PHE A 160 20.54 -10.20 3.82
N ASN A 161 21.57 -10.47 3.04
CA ASN A 161 21.47 -11.04 1.69
C ASN A 161 20.71 -12.36 1.67
N ASP A 162 19.79 -12.53 0.72
CA ASP A 162 19.04 -13.78 0.53
C ASP A 162 18.30 -14.27 1.80
N THR A 163 18.01 -13.36 2.74
CA THR A 163 17.28 -13.72 3.97
C THR A 163 15.89 -13.10 4.05
N VAL A 164 15.58 -12.14 3.18
CA VAL A 164 14.33 -11.37 3.25
C VAL A 164 13.14 -12.23 2.83
N GLN A 165 12.11 -12.30 3.68
CA GLN A 165 10.86 -13.02 3.39
C GLN A 165 9.64 -12.12 3.47
N SER A 166 9.61 -11.15 4.38
CA SER A 166 8.54 -10.13 4.45
C SER A 166 9.09 -8.72 4.58
N VAL A 167 8.29 -7.72 4.18
CA VAL A 167 8.71 -6.32 4.04
C VAL A 167 7.62 -5.37 4.50
N ARG A 168 7.99 -4.31 5.22
CA ARG A 168 7.11 -3.16 5.48
C ARG A 168 7.71 -1.91 4.87
N VAL A 169 6.96 -1.27 4.00
CA VAL A 169 7.33 0.01 3.41
C VAL A 169 6.51 1.09 4.11
N ARG A 170 7.17 1.88 4.97
CA ARG A 170 6.54 2.98 5.70
C ARG A 170 6.36 4.22 4.84
N ALA A 171 7.30 4.47 3.92
CA ALA A 171 7.28 5.63 3.04
C ALA A 171 8.15 5.38 1.80
N GLY A 172 7.79 6.04 0.69
CA GLY A 172 8.51 5.97 -0.58
C GLY A 172 8.23 4.70 -1.38
N TYR A 173 8.60 4.74 -2.66
CA TYR A 173 8.59 3.56 -3.52
C TYR A 173 9.98 2.94 -3.51
N TRP A 174 10.06 1.63 -3.44
CA TRP A 174 11.31 0.91 -3.28
C TRP A 174 11.47 -0.18 -4.32
N GLU A 175 12.56 -0.17 -5.07
CA GLU A 175 12.92 -1.28 -5.93
C GLU A 175 13.77 -2.27 -5.14
N VAL A 176 13.36 -3.53 -5.11
CA VAL A 176 14.12 -4.66 -4.58
C VAL A 176 14.52 -5.58 -5.71
N CYS A 177 15.77 -6.05 -5.71
CA CYS A 177 16.33 -6.83 -6.81
C CYS A 177 17.02 -8.10 -6.30
N GLU A 178 16.97 -9.15 -7.12
CA GLU A 178 17.57 -10.45 -6.80
C GLU A 178 19.10 -10.43 -6.76
N ASP A 179 19.73 -9.61 -7.63
CA ASP A 179 21.19 -9.50 -7.68
C ASP A 179 21.68 -8.19 -7.05
N VAL A 180 22.96 -8.18 -6.67
CA VAL A 180 23.66 -6.98 -6.22
C VAL A 180 23.78 -5.92 -7.32
N GLY A 181 23.70 -4.66 -6.92
CA GLY A 181 23.79 -3.51 -7.79
C GLY A 181 22.50 -3.21 -8.58
N PHE A 182 21.34 -3.57 -8.03
CA PHE A 182 20.02 -3.34 -8.63
C PHE A 182 19.85 -4.07 -9.97
N ARG A 183 20.22 -5.35 -10.00
CA ARG A 183 20.24 -6.18 -11.21
C ARG A 183 19.41 -7.45 -11.04
N GLY A 184 19.25 -8.18 -12.14
CA GLY A 184 18.46 -9.41 -12.17
C GLY A 184 16.98 -9.08 -12.25
N ARG A 185 16.15 -9.91 -11.60
CA ARG A 185 14.72 -9.63 -11.46
C ARG A 185 14.52 -8.58 -10.37
N CYS A 186 13.92 -7.46 -10.75
CA CYS A 186 13.59 -6.38 -9.83
C CYS A 186 12.07 -6.22 -9.71
N ARG A 187 11.62 -5.70 -8.57
CA ARG A 187 10.23 -5.39 -8.28
C ARG A 187 10.14 -4.08 -7.52
N ILE A 188 9.17 -3.24 -7.87
CA ILE A 188 8.84 -2.04 -7.10
C ILE A 188 7.80 -2.39 -6.02
N LEU A 189 8.11 -2.01 -4.79
CA LEU A 189 7.27 -2.07 -3.61
C LEU A 189 6.77 -0.66 -3.30
N ALA A 190 5.46 -0.51 -3.22
CA ALA A 190 4.80 0.71 -2.78
C ALA A 190 4.74 0.75 -1.23
N PRO A 191 4.42 1.91 -0.63
CA PRO A 191 4.09 1.97 0.80
C PRO A 191 3.00 0.96 1.18
N GLY A 192 3.25 0.12 2.18
CA GLY A 192 2.39 -1.01 2.53
C GLY A 192 3.09 -2.12 3.32
N GLU A 193 2.33 -3.14 3.68
CA GLU A 193 2.82 -4.32 4.40
C GLU A 193 2.74 -5.57 3.52
N TYR A 194 3.89 -6.20 3.25
CA TYR A 194 4.04 -7.40 2.42
C TYR A 194 4.44 -8.57 3.33
N ALA A 195 3.47 -9.38 3.74
CA ALA A 195 3.69 -10.47 4.71
C ALA A 195 4.47 -11.66 4.13
N SER A 196 4.60 -11.75 2.79
CA SER A 196 5.51 -12.67 2.10
C SER A 196 5.92 -12.11 0.73
N LEU A 197 7.13 -12.42 0.28
CA LEU A 197 7.66 -12.08 -1.05
C LEU A 197 7.61 -13.26 -2.04
N GLU A 198 7.01 -14.38 -1.65
CA GLU A 198 6.88 -15.64 -2.41
C GLU A 198 8.12 -16.00 -3.25
N ARG A 199 8.05 -15.73 -4.56
CA ARG A 199 9.03 -16.13 -5.59
C ARG A 199 10.37 -15.42 -5.42
N MET A 200 10.35 -14.29 -4.70
CA MET A 200 11.52 -13.47 -4.36
C MET A 200 11.95 -13.67 -2.89
N SER A 201 11.22 -14.47 -2.10
CA SER A 201 11.61 -14.82 -0.73
C SER A 201 12.98 -15.48 -0.70
N ASN A 202 13.85 -15.01 0.20
CA ASN A 202 15.23 -15.45 0.35
C ASN A 202 16.11 -15.22 -0.90
N ARG A 203 15.77 -14.22 -1.73
CA ARG A 203 16.52 -13.95 -2.97
C ARG A 203 16.91 -12.49 -3.13
N ILE A 204 16.53 -11.60 -2.21
CA ILE A 204 16.81 -10.17 -2.32
C ILE A 204 18.27 -9.89 -1.96
N SER A 205 18.98 -9.22 -2.87
CA SER A 205 20.39 -8.85 -2.70
C SER A 205 20.67 -7.35 -2.80
N SER A 206 19.74 -6.54 -3.34
CA SER A 206 19.87 -5.08 -3.36
C SER A 206 18.52 -4.35 -3.30
N VAL A 207 18.55 -3.10 -2.84
CA VAL A 207 17.35 -2.27 -2.63
C VAL A 207 17.63 -0.79 -2.83
N ARG A 208 16.74 -0.05 -3.50
CA ARG A 208 16.84 1.42 -3.62
C ARG A 208 15.49 2.09 -3.61
N GLU A 209 15.46 3.33 -3.12
CA GLU A 209 14.30 4.20 -3.27
C GLU A 209 14.18 4.63 -4.75
N VAL A 210 12.97 4.53 -5.29
CA VAL A 210 12.60 5.05 -6.61
C VAL A 210 12.07 6.47 -6.40
N ARG A 211 12.69 7.45 -7.07
CA ARG A 211 12.34 8.87 -7.00
C ARG A 211 11.82 9.37 -8.33
#